data_AF-A0A536NXB6-F1
#
_entry.id   AF-A0A536NXB6-F1
#
_cell.length_a   1.000
_cell.length_b   1.000
_cell.length_c   1.000
_cell.angle_alpha   90.00
_cell.angle_beta   90.00
_cell.angle_gamma   90.00
#
_symmetry.space_group_name_H-M   'P 1'
#
loop_
_entity.id
_entity.type
_entity.pdbx_description
1 polymer ?
#
loop_
_entity_poly.entity_id
_entity_poly.type
_entity_poly.pdbx_seq_one_letter_code
_entity_poly.pdbx_strand_id
1 'polypeptide(L)'
;MVQVQAIIPAAGAGLHQGESSARVLTPVGGRSLIRRTLEAFDRCPEITGITLMVSQSNLLEVARELESDGWRKAIDIRLGGERRQDSVRLGLQSLTAEPPDFVIVHDGARPLVTDDLIHAGLETARRHGAATAAVPVRHTYKHVDNSGFVHGTVERSDLMQVQTPQVFRFDWILEAHERAVRERIVVEDDAELIEKLGKPVKVFSGSYSNLKVATREDALMVEALLAANPLCV
;
A
#
# COMPACT_ATOMS: atom_id res chain seq x y z
N MET A 1 12.31 17.93 13.25
CA MET A 1 12.48 16.91 12.19
C MET A 1 11.12 16.61 11.63
N VAL A 2 10.99 16.44 10.31
CA VAL A 2 9.73 16.06 9.66
C VAL A 2 9.30 14.68 10.17
N GLN A 3 8.08 14.55 10.65
CA GLN A 3 7.49 13.30 11.11
C GLN A 3 6.78 12.58 9.96
N VAL A 4 7.11 11.32 9.74
CA VAL A 4 6.56 10.52 8.64
C VAL A 4 6.14 9.15 9.16
N GLN A 5 4.84 8.86 9.12
CA GLN A 5 4.29 7.58 9.58
C GLN A 5 3.89 6.71 8.39
N ALA A 6 4.22 5.43 8.43
CA ALA A 6 3.72 4.46 7.46
C ALA A 6 2.44 3.79 7.99
N ILE A 7 1.39 3.73 7.17
CA ILE A 7 0.18 2.95 7.42
C ILE A 7 0.15 1.80 6.42
N ILE A 8 0.17 0.58 6.94
CA ILE A 8 0.22 -0.66 6.15
C ILE A 8 -1.12 -1.39 6.27
N PRO A 9 -2.11 -1.14 5.38
CA PRO A 9 -3.32 -1.94 5.31
C PRO A 9 -3.01 -3.39 4.90
N ALA A 10 -3.37 -4.32 5.77
CA ALA A 10 -3.14 -5.76 5.65
C ALA A 10 -4.35 -6.59 6.18
N ALA A 11 -5.53 -5.98 6.31
CA ALA A 11 -6.74 -6.60 6.86
C ALA A 11 -7.63 -7.30 5.83
N GLY A 12 -7.30 -7.23 4.54
CA GLY A 12 -8.10 -7.83 3.47
C GLY A 12 -8.16 -9.35 3.54
N ALA A 13 -9.34 -9.91 3.25
CA ALA A 13 -9.54 -11.35 3.13
C ALA A 13 -8.78 -11.92 1.90
N GLY A 14 -8.26 -13.13 2.02
CA GLY A 14 -7.50 -13.83 0.98
C GLY A 14 -8.29 -14.16 -0.29
N LEU A 15 -7.63 -14.85 -1.23
CA LEU A 15 -8.07 -15.08 -2.62
C LEU A 15 -9.40 -15.83 -2.81
N HIS A 16 -9.80 -16.68 -1.85
CA HIS A 16 -10.98 -17.52 -1.98
C HIS A 16 -11.68 -17.73 -0.64
N GLN A 17 -13.02 -17.76 -0.63
CA GLN A 17 -13.79 -18.35 0.47
C GLN A 17 -13.43 -19.84 0.54
N GLY A 18 -12.53 -20.22 1.44
CA GLY A 18 -12.15 -21.63 1.66
C GLY A 18 -10.66 -21.83 1.97
N GLU A 19 -9.76 -21.00 1.42
CA GLU A 19 -8.34 -20.95 1.83
C GLU A 19 -8.19 -19.94 2.96
N SER A 20 -8.73 -20.31 4.11
CA SER A 20 -8.67 -19.57 5.36
C SER A 20 -7.27 -19.71 6.00
N SER A 21 -6.29 -18.92 5.56
CA SER A 21 -5.27 -18.37 6.48
C SER A 21 -4.41 -17.32 5.75
N ALA A 22 -4.47 -16.10 6.28
CA ALA A 22 -3.56 -14.97 6.11
C ALA A 22 -2.70 -14.91 4.81
N ARG A 23 -3.24 -14.34 3.72
CA ARG A 23 -2.42 -13.93 2.55
C ARG A 23 -1.18 -13.14 2.98
N VAL A 24 -1.33 -12.28 3.99
CA VAL A 24 -0.24 -11.46 4.54
C VAL A 24 0.92 -12.28 5.16
N LEU A 25 0.65 -13.53 5.54
CA LEU A 25 1.63 -14.48 6.07
C LEU A 25 2.16 -15.46 5.01
N THR A 26 1.71 -15.35 3.74
CA THR A 26 2.24 -16.20 2.66
C THR A 26 3.77 -16.03 2.58
N PRO A 27 4.54 -17.14 2.64
CA PRO A 27 5.98 -17.07 2.54
C PRO A 27 6.39 -16.70 1.11
N VAL A 28 7.31 -15.74 1.00
CA VAL A 28 8.01 -15.36 -0.21
C VAL A 28 9.50 -15.16 0.11
N GLY A 29 10.39 -15.83 -0.61
CA GLY A 29 11.84 -15.80 -0.40
C GLY A 29 12.26 -16.18 1.03
N GLY A 30 11.51 -17.06 1.70
CA GLY A 30 11.79 -17.45 3.09
C GLY A 30 11.37 -16.45 4.18
N ARG A 31 10.61 -15.39 3.86
CA ARG A 31 9.97 -14.48 4.83
C ARG A 31 8.49 -14.32 4.50
N SER A 32 7.63 -14.01 5.46
CA SER A 32 6.24 -13.65 5.14
C SER A 32 6.16 -12.37 4.29
N LEU A 33 5.11 -12.25 3.47
CA LEU A 33 4.83 -11.04 2.69
C LEU A 33 4.84 -9.77 3.56
N ILE A 34 4.16 -9.83 4.71
CA ILE A 34 4.05 -8.68 5.58
C ILE A 34 5.38 -8.32 6.22
N ARG A 35 6.17 -9.31 6.65
CA ARG A 35 7.49 -9.06 7.21
C ARG A 35 8.39 -8.34 6.21
N ARG A 36 8.45 -8.82 4.96
CA ARG A 36 9.27 -8.16 3.91
C ARG A 36 8.88 -6.72 3.68
N THR A 37 7.57 -6.47 3.60
CA THR A 37 7.03 -5.13 3.43
C THR A 37 7.49 -4.23 4.58
N LEU A 38 7.28 -4.68 5.82
CA LEU A 38 7.65 -3.92 7.03
C LEU A 38 9.16 -3.69 7.14
N GLU A 39 10.00 -4.65 6.77
CA GLU A 39 11.46 -4.52 6.80
C GLU A 39 11.98 -3.41 5.88
N ALA A 40 11.30 -3.10 4.77
CA ALA A 40 11.65 -1.95 3.94
C ALA A 40 11.38 -0.62 4.67
N PHE A 41 10.18 -0.48 5.28
CA PHE A 41 9.85 0.72 6.07
C PHE A 41 10.67 0.84 7.37
N ASP A 42 11.04 -0.28 7.99
CA ASP A 42 11.90 -0.33 9.18
C ASP A 42 13.36 0.08 8.88
N ARG A 43 13.84 -0.17 7.66
CA ARG A 43 15.18 0.25 7.23
C ARG A 43 15.23 1.69 6.72
N CYS A 44 14.16 2.18 6.11
CA CYS A 44 14.09 3.55 5.60
C CYS A 44 14.23 4.60 6.72
N PRO A 45 15.25 5.49 6.68
CA PRO A 45 15.53 6.43 7.78
C PRO A 45 14.52 7.58 7.87
N GLU A 46 13.78 7.89 6.81
CA GLU A 46 12.77 8.97 6.86
C GLU A 46 11.49 8.58 7.60
N ILE A 47 11.21 7.28 7.76
CA ILE A 47 10.05 6.80 8.50
C ILE A 47 10.32 6.96 10.00
N THR A 48 9.36 7.47 10.75
CA THR A 48 9.47 7.62 12.22
C THR A 48 8.61 6.61 12.99
N GLY A 49 7.64 5.98 12.34
CA GLY A 49 6.86 4.88 12.91
C GLY A 49 6.04 4.14 11.86
N ILE A 50 5.52 2.97 12.26
CA ILE A 50 4.76 2.08 11.39
C ILE A 50 3.48 1.67 12.12
N THR A 51 2.33 1.87 11.47
CA THR A 51 1.03 1.36 11.90
C THR A 51 0.59 0.25 10.95
N LEU A 52 0.46 -0.96 11.46
CA LEU A 52 0.03 -2.14 10.71
C LEU A 52 -1.45 -2.44 11.00
N MET A 53 -2.28 -2.48 9.96
CA MET A 53 -3.71 -2.77 10.09
C MET A 53 -4.00 -4.20 9.67
N VAL A 54 -4.38 -5.08 10.60
CA VAL A 54 -4.60 -6.52 10.35
C VAL A 54 -6.04 -6.93 10.65
N SER A 55 -6.50 -8.03 10.06
CA SER A 55 -7.82 -8.57 10.38
C SER A 55 -7.82 -9.21 11.78
N GLN A 56 -8.99 -9.26 12.41
CA GLN A 56 -9.17 -9.97 13.68
C GLN A 56 -8.70 -11.44 13.61
N SER A 57 -8.94 -12.11 12.47
CA SER A 57 -8.55 -13.50 12.27
C SER A 57 -7.04 -13.72 12.22
N ASN A 58 -6.29 -12.73 11.72
CA ASN A 58 -4.85 -12.86 11.50
C ASN A 58 -4.02 -12.22 12.62
N LEU A 59 -4.64 -11.47 13.53
CA LEU A 59 -3.95 -10.69 14.57
C LEU A 59 -2.93 -11.52 15.35
N LEU A 60 -3.35 -12.69 15.83
CA LEU A 60 -2.49 -13.54 16.66
C LEU A 60 -1.29 -14.11 15.89
N GLU A 61 -1.51 -14.56 14.66
CA GLU A 61 -0.45 -15.14 13.82
C GLU A 61 0.52 -14.06 13.33
N VAL A 62 0.01 -12.87 12.97
CA VAL A 62 0.83 -11.72 12.60
C VAL A 62 1.64 -11.22 13.79
N ALA A 63 1.05 -11.14 14.99
CA ALA A 63 1.80 -10.77 16.18
C ALA A 63 2.98 -11.72 16.42
N ARG A 64 2.76 -13.04 16.35
CA ARG A 64 3.82 -14.05 16.48
C ARG A 64 4.90 -13.96 15.39
N GLU A 65 4.51 -13.73 14.13
CA GLU A 65 5.47 -13.52 13.02
C GLU A 65 6.39 -12.31 13.27
N LEU A 66 5.84 -11.27 13.92
CA LEU A 66 6.53 -10.01 14.18
C LEU A 66 7.19 -9.94 15.57
N GLU A 67 6.94 -10.90 16.46
CA GLU A 67 7.54 -11.00 17.81
C GLU A 67 9.07 -11.17 17.78
N SER A 68 9.64 -11.65 16.67
CA SER A 68 11.09 -11.86 16.56
C SER A 68 11.89 -10.55 16.56
N ASP A 69 13.07 -10.62 17.18
CA ASP A 69 13.98 -9.48 17.34
C ASP A 69 14.49 -8.92 16.00
N GLY A 70 14.82 -7.62 15.99
CA GLY A 70 15.54 -6.96 14.88
C GLY A 70 14.90 -5.69 14.32
N TRP A 71 13.70 -5.33 14.76
CA TRP A 71 13.04 -4.08 14.37
C TRP A 71 13.76 -2.87 14.96
N ARG A 72 14.01 -1.86 14.13
CA ARG A 72 14.60 -0.57 14.54
C ARG A 72 13.53 0.39 15.03
N LYS A 73 12.29 0.21 14.58
CA LYS A 73 11.13 1.06 14.87
C LYS A 73 10.04 0.27 15.56
N ALA A 74 9.25 0.95 16.38
CA ALA A 74 8.03 0.37 16.93
C ALA A 74 7.01 0.15 15.80
N ILE A 75 6.41 -1.05 15.77
CA ILE A 75 5.31 -1.40 14.88
C ILE A 75 4.04 -1.44 15.73
N ASP A 76 3.14 -0.49 15.52
CA ASP A 76 1.83 -0.44 16.16
C ASP A 76 0.85 -1.32 15.38
N ILE A 77 0.53 -2.50 15.91
CA ILE A 77 -0.39 -3.45 15.28
C ILE A 77 -1.81 -3.17 15.75
N ARG A 78 -2.70 -2.87 14.81
CA ARG A 78 -4.11 -2.54 15.08
C ARG A 78 -5.06 -3.36 14.22
N LEU A 79 -6.30 -3.45 14.67
CA LEU A 79 -7.38 -4.04 13.89
C LEU A 79 -7.78 -3.10 12.73
N GLY A 80 -7.74 -3.64 11.52
CA GLY A 80 -8.27 -2.98 10.33
C GLY A 80 -9.79 -3.06 10.25
N GLY A 81 -10.34 -2.30 9.30
CA GLY A 81 -11.76 -2.32 8.98
C GLY A 81 -12.12 -3.34 7.90
N GLU A 82 -13.40 -3.39 7.53
CA GLU A 82 -13.92 -4.31 6.51
C GLU A 82 -13.28 -4.09 5.13
N ARG A 83 -13.08 -2.83 4.74
CA ARG A 83 -12.45 -2.45 3.47
C ARG A 83 -11.02 -1.94 3.70
N ARG A 84 -10.23 -1.91 2.62
CA ARG A 84 -8.90 -1.26 2.61
C ARG A 84 -9.00 0.19 3.09
N GLN A 85 -9.95 0.96 2.53
CA GLN A 85 -10.20 2.35 2.91
C GLN A 85 -10.51 2.51 4.41
N ASP A 86 -11.31 1.62 5.00
CA ASP A 86 -11.63 1.68 6.43
C ASP A 86 -10.40 1.41 7.31
N SER A 87 -9.54 0.47 6.88
CA SER A 87 -8.29 0.18 7.56
C SER A 87 -7.35 1.39 7.55
N VAL A 88 -7.20 2.06 6.41
CA VAL A 88 -6.39 3.29 6.31
C VAL A 88 -6.96 4.39 7.20
N ARG A 89 -8.28 4.60 7.17
CA ARG A 89 -8.95 5.58 8.04
C ARG A 89 -8.69 5.33 9.52
N LEU A 90 -8.83 4.09 9.99
CA LEU A 90 -8.58 3.73 11.39
C LEU A 90 -7.10 3.97 11.77
N GLY A 91 -6.16 3.67 10.86
CA GLY A 91 -4.75 4.00 11.06
C GLY A 91 -4.48 5.51 11.10
N LEU A 92 -5.17 6.32 10.29
CA LEU A 92 -5.05 7.78 10.35
C LEU A 92 -5.59 8.32 11.68
N GLN A 93 -6.73 7.79 12.14
CA GLN A 93 -7.34 8.18 13.41
C GLN A 93 -6.43 7.88 14.60
N SER A 94 -5.68 6.78 14.57
CA SER A 94 -4.73 6.47 15.65
C SER A 94 -3.56 7.44 15.78
N LEU A 95 -3.25 8.20 14.72
CA LEU A 95 -2.17 9.17 14.71
C LEU A 95 -2.62 10.58 15.13
N THR A 96 -3.91 10.81 15.38
CA THR A 96 -4.44 12.17 15.65
C THR A 96 -3.95 12.79 16.96
N ALA A 97 -3.55 11.99 17.94
CA ALA A 97 -2.99 12.49 19.20
C ALA A 97 -1.61 13.15 19.00
N GLU A 98 -0.83 12.62 18.07
CA GLU A 98 0.50 13.11 17.69
C GLU A 98 0.61 13.11 16.15
N PRO A 99 -0.03 14.09 15.48
CA PRO A 99 -0.18 14.07 14.03
C PRO A 99 1.18 14.22 13.34
N PRO A 100 1.55 13.33 12.41
CA PRO A 100 2.76 13.48 11.61
C PRO A 100 2.59 14.58 10.56
N ASP A 101 3.68 15.01 9.92
CA ASP A 101 3.61 15.92 8.78
C ASP A 101 3.10 15.17 7.54
N PHE A 102 3.59 13.94 7.34
CA PHE A 102 3.25 13.09 6.20
C PHE A 102 2.87 11.67 6.63
N VAL A 103 1.99 11.06 5.86
CA VAL A 103 1.69 9.63 5.94
C VAL A 103 1.99 8.95 4.63
N ILE A 104 2.59 7.77 4.72
CA ILE A 104 2.77 6.86 3.60
C ILE A 104 1.78 5.71 3.76
N VAL A 105 0.87 5.56 2.82
CA VAL A 105 -0.02 4.39 2.74
C VAL A 105 0.59 3.38 1.78
N HIS A 106 0.82 2.16 2.26
CA HIS A 106 1.42 1.10 1.44
C HIS A 106 0.75 -0.25 1.65
N ASP A 107 0.41 -0.94 0.56
CA ASP A 107 -0.27 -2.23 0.62
C ASP A 107 0.66 -3.28 1.25
N GLY A 108 0.23 -3.95 2.32
CA GLY A 108 0.99 -5.04 2.95
C GLY A 108 1.28 -6.24 2.03
N ALA A 109 0.66 -6.28 0.84
CA ALA A 109 0.84 -7.28 -0.19
C ALA A 109 1.88 -6.89 -1.27
N ARG A 110 2.64 -5.80 -1.09
CA ARG A 110 3.69 -5.35 -2.02
C ARG A 110 5.09 -5.49 -1.38
N PRO A 111 5.63 -6.72 -1.30
CA PRO A 111 6.84 -7.01 -0.52
C PRO A 111 8.15 -6.51 -1.15
N LEU A 112 8.10 -5.92 -2.36
CA LEU A 112 9.27 -5.51 -3.15
C LEU A 112 9.41 -3.98 -3.26
N VAL A 113 8.78 -3.24 -2.35
CA VAL A 113 9.03 -1.80 -2.19
C VAL A 113 10.49 -1.55 -1.79
N THR A 114 11.10 -0.52 -2.36
CA THR A 114 12.50 -0.14 -2.11
C THR A 114 12.60 1.20 -1.40
N ASP A 115 13.74 1.43 -0.73
CA ASP A 115 14.04 2.71 -0.07
C ASP A 115 13.98 3.87 -1.06
N ASP A 116 14.52 3.69 -2.28
CA ASP A 116 14.45 4.69 -3.35
C ASP A 116 13.01 5.06 -3.72
N LEU A 117 12.10 4.08 -3.75
CA LEU A 117 10.69 4.31 -4.08
C LEU A 117 9.98 5.07 -2.96
N ILE A 118 10.29 4.74 -1.70
CA ILE A 118 9.76 5.45 -0.52
C ILE A 118 10.27 6.91 -0.52
N HIS A 119 11.58 7.10 -0.70
CA HIS A 119 12.22 8.41 -0.77
C HIS A 119 11.64 9.28 -1.89
N ALA A 120 11.53 8.75 -3.11
CA ALA A 120 10.97 9.48 -4.25
C ALA A 120 9.52 9.93 -4.02
N GLY A 121 8.70 9.08 -3.39
CA GLY A 121 7.34 9.43 -3.00
C GLY A 121 7.29 10.57 -1.99
N LEU A 122 8.14 10.51 -0.97
CA LEU A 122 8.22 11.54 0.07
C LEU A 122 8.70 12.89 -0.48
N GLU A 123 9.75 12.91 -1.30
CA GLU A 123 10.23 14.14 -1.96
C GLU A 123 9.19 14.74 -2.92
N THR A 124 8.39 13.89 -3.56
CA THR A 124 7.30 14.36 -4.42
C THR A 124 6.17 14.96 -3.59
N ALA A 125 5.76 14.30 -2.50
CA ALA A 125 4.72 14.81 -1.61
C ALA A 125 5.16 16.07 -0.84
N ARG A 126 6.44 16.21 -0.48
CA ARG A 126 6.98 17.44 0.13
C ARG A 126 6.77 18.67 -0.76
N ARG A 127 6.84 18.51 -2.08
CA ARG A 127 6.65 19.60 -3.05
C ARG A 127 5.20 19.85 -3.43
N HIS A 128 4.37 18.81 -3.45
CA HIS A 128 3.03 18.87 -4.05
C HIS A 128 1.88 18.58 -3.08
N GLY A 129 2.19 18.18 -1.84
CA GLY A 129 1.23 17.81 -0.81
C GLY A 129 0.73 16.37 -0.89
N ALA A 130 0.60 15.81 -2.10
CA ALA A 130 0.20 14.43 -2.32
C ALA A 130 0.94 13.80 -3.52
N ALA A 131 1.31 12.53 -3.40
CA ALA A 131 2.03 11.80 -4.43
C ALA A 131 1.60 10.34 -4.50
N THR A 132 1.59 9.77 -5.70
CA THR A 132 1.23 8.36 -5.93
C THR A 132 2.22 7.70 -6.88
N ALA A 133 2.67 6.49 -6.53
CA ALA A 133 3.54 5.71 -7.41
C ALA A 133 2.70 5.17 -8.57
N ALA A 134 3.18 5.29 -9.81
CA ALA A 134 2.51 4.65 -10.93
C ALA A 134 3.49 4.27 -12.05
N VAL A 135 3.09 3.28 -12.86
CA VAL A 135 3.84 2.85 -14.06
C VAL A 135 2.95 2.93 -15.30
N PRO A 136 3.50 3.25 -16.49
CA PRO A 136 2.71 3.23 -17.72
C PRO A 136 2.07 1.86 -17.99
N VAL A 137 0.87 1.84 -18.53
CA VAL A 137 0.24 0.57 -18.90
C VAL A 137 0.93 -0.04 -20.14
N ARG A 138 1.38 -1.29 -20.03
CA ARG A 138 2.17 -1.97 -21.09
C ARG A 138 1.34 -2.75 -22.10
N HIS A 139 0.17 -3.22 -21.69
CA HIS A 139 -0.67 -4.08 -22.51
C HIS A 139 -1.77 -3.27 -23.19
N THR A 140 -2.33 -3.83 -24.26
CA THR A 140 -3.48 -3.25 -24.95
C THR A 140 -4.74 -3.64 -24.19
N TYR A 141 -5.55 -2.66 -23.80
CA TYR A 141 -6.84 -2.89 -23.15
C TYR A 141 -7.97 -2.74 -24.18
N LYS A 142 -8.99 -3.58 -24.06
CA LYS A 142 -10.18 -3.56 -24.91
C LYS A 142 -11.39 -3.20 -24.07
N HIS A 143 -12.31 -2.43 -24.64
CA HIS A 143 -13.66 -2.35 -24.12
C HIS A 143 -14.43 -3.59 -24.57
N VAL A 144 -15.01 -4.31 -23.62
CA VAL A 144 -15.75 -5.55 -23.85
C VAL A 144 -17.13 -5.38 -23.20
N ASP A 145 -18.18 -5.72 -23.94
CA ASP A 145 -19.54 -5.67 -23.43
C ASP A 145 -19.88 -6.89 -22.55
N ASN A 146 -21.08 -6.87 -21.95
CA ASN A 146 -21.56 -7.95 -21.09
C ASN A 146 -21.77 -9.29 -21.85
N SER A 147 -21.79 -9.28 -23.17
CA SER A 147 -21.89 -10.46 -24.03
C SER A 147 -20.51 -11.00 -24.45
N GLY A 148 -19.43 -10.35 -24.03
CA GLY A 148 -18.05 -10.77 -24.30
C GLY A 148 -17.49 -10.27 -25.63
N PHE A 149 -18.17 -9.34 -26.32
CA PHE A 149 -17.70 -8.81 -27.59
C PHE A 149 -16.88 -7.53 -27.41
N VAL A 150 -15.77 -7.47 -28.15
CA VAL A 150 -14.90 -6.27 -28.20
C VAL A 150 -15.58 -5.17 -28.99
N HIS A 151 -15.71 -3.97 -28.40
CA HIS A 151 -16.31 -2.80 -29.06
C HIS A 151 -15.40 -1.56 -29.06
N GLY A 152 -14.16 -1.68 -28.59
CA GLY A 152 -13.19 -0.59 -28.62
C GLY A 152 -11.82 -0.98 -28.10
N THR A 153 -10.83 -0.14 -28.38
CA THR A 153 -9.49 -0.21 -27.78
C THR A 153 -9.31 1.01 -26.91
N VAL A 154 -8.80 0.81 -25.70
CA VAL A 154 -8.50 1.92 -24.78
C VAL A 154 -7.26 2.66 -25.28
N GLU A 155 -7.37 3.97 -25.48
CA GLU A 155 -6.21 4.83 -25.73
C GLU A 155 -5.40 4.93 -24.44
N ARG A 156 -4.09 4.69 -24.53
CA ARG A 156 -3.25 4.46 -23.34
C ARG A 156 -2.15 5.49 -23.13
N SER A 157 -2.12 6.57 -23.91
CA SER A 157 -1.06 7.58 -23.88
C SER A 157 -0.92 8.29 -22.53
N ASP A 158 -2.02 8.37 -21.77
CA ASP A 158 -2.13 9.02 -20.46
C ASP A 158 -2.51 8.03 -19.34
N LEU A 159 -2.54 6.73 -19.63
CA LEU A 159 -2.93 5.70 -18.67
C LEU A 159 -1.75 5.15 -17.88
N MET A 160 -1.90 5.19 -16.56
CA MET A 160 -0.93 4.72 -15.60
C MET A 160 -1.57 3.69 -14.68
N GLN A 161 -0.86 2.59 -14.41
CA GLN A 161 -1.21 1.65 -13.36
C GLN A 161 -0.70 2.18 -12.02
N VAL A 162 -1.63 2.59 -11.16
CA VAL A 162 -1.35 3.10 -9.81
C VAL A 162 -0.82 1.97 -8.92
N GLN A 163 0.14 2.34 -8.08
CA GLN A 163 0.78 1.49 -7.10
C GLN A 163 0.79 2.21 -5.73
N THR A 164 1.31 1.52 -4.72
CA THR A 164 1.72 2.15 -3.46
C THR A 164 3.23 1.96 -3.32
N PRO A 165 3.98 2.83 -2.60
CA PRO A 165 3.51 3.82 -1.65
C PRO A 165 2.76 5.00 -2.28
N GLN A 166 1.69 5.42 -1.61
CA GLN A 166 1.08 6.72 -1.82
C GLN A 166 1.41 7.59 -0.61
N VAL A 167 1.80 8.84 -0.83
CA VAL A 167 2.32 9.72 0.22
C VAL A 167 1.51 11.00 0.24
N PHE A 168 1.04 11.37 1.43
CA PHE A 168 0.14 12.51 1.59
C PHE A 168 0.56 13.34 2.79
N ARG A 169 0.34 14.66 2.72
CA ARG A 169 0.26 15.46 3.95
C ARG A 169 -0.84 14.88 4.84
N PHE A 170 -0.55 14.77 6.13
CA PHE A 170 -1.47 14.13 7.07
C PHE A 170 -2.82 14.86 7.14
N ASP A 171 -2.79 16.20 7.19
CA ASP A 171 -4.00 17.03 7.23
C ASP A 171 -4.92 16.79 6.02
N TRP A 172 -4.36 16.67 4.82
CA TRP A 172 -5.12 16.44 3.60
C TRP A 172 -5.79 15.07 3.56
N ILE A 173 -5.04 14.01 3.89
CA ILE A 173 -5.58 12.66 3.81
C ILE A 173 -6.57 12.36 4.93
N LEU A 174 -6.36 12.92 6.13
CA LEU A 174 -7.32 12.82 7.21
C LEU A 174 -8.64 13.49 6.84
N GLU A 175 -8.59 14.74 6.36
CA GLU A 175 -9.78 15.48 5.89
C GLU A 175 -10.52 14.72 4.78
N ALA A 176 -9.78 14.15 3.82
CA ALA A 176 -10.36 13.39 2.71
C ALA A 176 -11.11 12.14 3.19
N HIS A 177 -10.54 11.39 4.14
CA HIS A 177 -11.18 10.23 4.75
C HIS A 177 -12.41 10.60 5.60
N GLU A 178 -12.34 11.69 6.37
CA GLU A 178 -13.48 12.19 7.15
C GLU A 178 -14.65 12.63 6.26
N ARG A 179 -14.33 13.31 5.15
CA ARG A 179 -15.31 13.66 4.12
C ARG A 179 -15.89 12.42 3.46
N ALA A 180 -15.07 11.42 3.14
CA ALA A 180 -15.52 10.18 2.54
C ALA A 180 -16.53 9.42 3.42
N VAL A 181 -16.36 9.44 4.75
CA VAL A 181 -17.34 8.88 5.68
C VAL A 181 -18.65 9.66 5.64
N ARG A 182 -18.60 11.00 5.73
CA ARG A 182 -19.81 11.85 5.72
C ARG A 182 -20.60 11.70 4.43
N GLU A 183 -19.91 11.63 3.29
CA GLU A 183 -20.50 11.57 1.95
C GLU A 183 -20.69 10.13 1.44
N ARG A 184 -20.32 9.11 2.23
CA ARG A 184 -20.37 7.67 1.86
C ARG A 184 -19.62 7.36 0.55
N ILE A 185 -18.49 8.03 0.35
CA ILE A 185 -17.60 7.81 -0.79
C ILE A 185 -16.81 6.50 -0.56
N VAL A 186 -16.81 5.65 -1.59
CA VAL A 186 -16.03 4.40 -1.63
C VAL A 186 -15.07 4.47 -2.81
N VAL A 187 -13.79 4.21 -2.53
CA VAL A 187 -12.72 4.21 -3.53
C VAL A 187 -11.80 3.03 -3.34
N GLU A 188 -11.04 2.69 -4.38
CA GLU A 188 -10.05 1.60 -4.35
C GLU A 188 -8.67 2.07 -3.86
N ASP A 189 -8.35 3.36 -4.04
CA ASP A 189 -7.08 3.95 -3.64
C ASP A 189 -7.23 5.35 -3.02
N ASP A 190 -6.24 5.78 -2.23
CA ASP A 190 -6.34 6.98 -1.40
C ASP A 190 -6.09 8.28 -2.20
N ALA A 191 -5.45 8.20 -3.38
CA ALA A 191 -5.26 9.36 -4.24
C ALA A 191 -6.60 9.87 -4.77
N GLU A 192 -7.55 8.98 -5.07
CA GLU A 192 -8.89 9.37 -5.51
C GLU A 192 -9.62 10.20 -4.44
N LEU A 193 -9.40 9.94 -3.14
CA LEU A 193 -9.98 10.78 -2.07
C LEU A 193 -9.41 12.20 -2.09
N ILE A 194 -8.10 12.34 -2.32
CA ILE A 194 -7.44 13.64 -2.42
C ILE A 194 -7.95 14.42 -3.65
N GLU A 195 -8.14 13.73 -4.78
CA GLU A 195 -8.72 14.32 -5.99
C GLU A 195 -10.15 14.81 -5.75
N LYS A 196 -10.99 14.00 -5.10
CA LYS A 196 -12.36 14.40 -4.73
C LYS A 196 -12.38 15.55 -3.72
N LEU A 197 -11.33 15.74 -2.94
CA LEU A 197 -11.12 16.91 -2.08
C LEU A 197 -10.72 18.17 -2.87
N GLY A 198 -10.52 18.06 -4.18
CA GLY A 198 -10.12 19.17 -5.06
C GLY A 198 -8.63 19.51 -4.97
N LYS A 199 -7.81 18.59 -4.43
CA LYS A 199 -6.37 18.78 -4.27
C LYS A 199 -5.61 17.96 -5.31
N PRO A 200 -4.47 18.45 -5.83
CA PRO A 200 -3.71 17.73 -6.84
C PRO A 200 -2.96 16.54 -6.21
N VAL A 201 -2.87 15.44 -6.97
CA VAL A 201 -1.97 14.32 -6.65
C VAL A 201 -0.91 14.21 -7.73
N LYS A 202 0.37 14.24 -7.34
CA LYS A 202 1.47 14.13 -8.29
C LYS A 202 1.87 12.66 -8.50
N VAL A 203 1.86 12.21 -9.74
CA VAL A 203 2.44 10.90 -10.08
C VAL A 203 3.97 10.98 -10.05
N PHE A 204 4.59 9.99 -9.41
CA PHE A 204 6.02 9.71 -9.53
C PHE A 204 6.25 8.30 -10.08
N SER A 205 7.44 8.07 -10.64
CA SER A 205 7.78 6.81 -11.29
C SER A 205 7.78 5.65 -10.29
N GLY A 206 6.84 4.73 -10.46
CA GLY A 206 6.82 3.45 -9.76
C GLY A 206 7.79 2.43 -10.37
N SER A 207 7.66 1.17 -9.96
CA SER A 207 8.44 0.07 -10.51
C SER A 207 7.55 -1.11 -10.89
N TYR A 208 7.83 -1.74 -12.03
CA TYR A 208 7.17 -2.98 -12.41
C TYR A 208 7.55 -4.16 -11.50
N SER A 209 8.67 -4.08 -10.77
CA SER A 209 9.03 -5.07 -9.74
C SER A 209 8.24 -4.89 -8.45
N ASN A 210 7.61 -3.74 -8.22
CA ASN A 210 6.79 -3.45 -7.03
C ASN A 210 5.39 -4.08 -7.16
N LEU A 211 5.38 -5.39 -7.38
CA LEU A 211 4.18 -6.19 -7.65
C LEU A 211 3.33 -6.30 -6.38
N LYS A 212 2.01 -6.21 -6.57
CA LYS A 212 1.04 -6.58 -5.53
C LYS A 212 0.76 -8.06 -5.67
N VAL A 213 0.97 -8.81 -4.59
CA VAL A 213 0.61 -10.23 -4.54
C VAL A 213 -0.89 -10.33 -4.36
N ALA A 214 -1.58 -10.48 -5.50
CA ALA A 214 -2.99 -10.77 -5.53
C ALA A 214 -3.22 -12.27 -5.64
N THR A 215 -2.51 -12.97 -6.52
CA THR A 215 -2.65 -14.40 -6.83
C THR A 215 -1.43 -15.24 -6.43
N ARG A 216 -1.54 -16.57 -6.59
CA ARG A 216 -0.41 -17.49 -6.40
C ARG A 216 0.70 -17.24 -7.43
N GLU A 217 0.33 -16.94 -8.67
CA GLU A 217 1.26 -16.58 -9.74
C GLU A 217 2.04 -15.32 -9.39
N ASP A 218 1.41 -14.34 -8.74
CA ASP A 218 2.11 -13.15 -8.25
C ASP A 218 3.17 -13.49 -7.20
N ALA A 219 2.87 -14.41 -6.27
CA ALA A 219 3.87 -14.88 -5.30
C ALA A 219 5.06 -15.56 -5.98
N LEU A 220 4.82 -16.39 -7.00
CA LEU A 220 5.89 -17.02 -7.80
C LEU A 220 6.73 -15.98 -8.56
N MET A 221 6.11 -14.92 -9.08
CA MET A 221 6.84 -13.82 -9.71
C MET A 221 7.73 -13.08 -8.70
N VAL A 222 7.23 -12.84 -7.48
CA VAL A 222 8.04 -12.25 -6.40
C VAL A 222 9.24 -13.14 -6.06
N GLU A 223 9.05 -14.44 -5.92
CA GLU A 223 10.14 -15.41 -5.68
C GLU A 223 11.21 -15.35 -6.78
N ALA A 224 10.78 -15.35 -8.04
CA ALA A 224 11.69 -15.27 -9.18
C ALA A 224 12.49 -13.95 -9.20
N LEU A 225 11.85 -12.82 -8.88
CA LEU A 225 12.51 -11.52 -8.79
C LEU A 225 13.54 -11.47 -7.65
N LEU A 226 13.21 -12.05 -6.49
CA LEU A 226 14.14 -12.14 -5.36
C LEU A 226 15.35 -13.03 -5.69
N ALA A 227 15.13 -14.16 -6.37
CA ALA A 227 16.22 -15.05 -6.79
C ALA A 227 17.12 -14.41 -7.86
N ALA A 228 16.54 -13.63 -8.78
CA ALA A 228 17.29 -12.96 -9.84
C ALA A 228 18.11 -11.77 -9.35
N ASN A 229 17.75 -11.18 -8.21
CA ASN A 229 18.39 -9.98 -7.67
C ASN A 229 18.78 -10.18 -6.20
N PRO A 230 19.89 -10.90 -5.90
CA PRO A 230 20.31 -11.18 -4.53
C PRO A 230 20.72 -9.92 -3.73
N LEU A 231 20.71 -8.73 -4.33
CA LEU A 231 21.06 -7.45 -3.68
C LEU A 231 19.87 -6.76 -2.97
N CYS A 232 18.67 -7.35 -2.98
CA CYS A 232 17.50 -6.84 -2.25
C CYS A 232 17.21 -7.59 -0.94
N VAL A 233 18.23 -8.15 -0.29
CA VAL A 233 18.11 -8.83 1.03
C VAL A 233 18.61 -7.91 2.14
#